data_AF-A0A358Y3E9-F1
#
_entry.id   AF-A0A358Y3E9-F1
#
_cell.length_a   1.000
_cell.length_b   1.000
_cell.length_c   1.000
_cell.angle_alpha   90.00
_cell.angle_beta   90.00
_cell.angle_gamma   90.00
#
_symmetry.space_group_name_H-M   'P 1'
#
loop_
_entity.id
_entity.type
_entity.pdbx_description
1 polymer ?
#
loop_
_entity_poly.entity_id
_entity_poly.type
_entity_poly.pdbx_seq_one_letter_code
_entity_poly.pdbx_strand_id
1 'polypeptide(L)' 'KVDKAEFVEVGNNREVGVELHSGKNRIVRRLFEALGYNVLRLDRVQFAGLTKKDLPRGMFRHLTEQEVAFLKMTK' A
#
# COMPACT_ATOMS: atom_id res chain seq x y z
N LYS A 1 13.59 1.26 -3.77
CA LYS A 1 13.95 2.01 -2.55
C LYS A 1 12.66 2.25 -1.77
N VAL A 2 12.71 2.36 -0.44
CA VAL A 2 11.55 2.75 0.35
C VAL A 2 11.56 4.26 0.44
N ASP A 3 10.40 4.88 0.23
CA ASP A 3 10.29 6.34 0.20
C ASP A 3 9.89 6.87 1.58
N LYS A 4 8.98 6.16 2.26
CA LYS A 4 8.55 6.47 3.63
C LYS A 4 8.20 5.19 4.40
N ALA A 5 8.47 5.19 5.70
CA ALA A 5 8.00 4.16 6.63
C ALA A 5 7.67 4.78 7.99
N GLU A 6 6.48 4.50 8.53
CA GLU A 6 6.02 5.03 9.82
C GLU A 6 5.10 4.03 10.54
N PHE A 7 5.06 4.08 11.87
CA PHE A 7 4.10 3.29 12.64
C PHE A 7 2.70 3.86 12.43
N VAL A 8 1.72 2.97 12.24
CA VAL A 8 0.34 3.38 11.94
C VAL A 8 -0.34 4.03 13.16
N GLU A 9 -0.08 3.49 14.35
CA GLU A 9 -0.63 4.00 15.61
C GLU A 9 0.47 4.16 16.66
N VAL A 10 0.37 5.23 17.45
CA VAL A 10 1.30 5.49 18.56
C VAL A 10 1.06 4.43 19.65
N GLY A 11 2.11 3.67 19.98
CA GLY A 11 2.06 2.58 20.96
C GLY A 11 1.86 1.19 20.35
N ASN A 12 1.49 1.09 19.07
CA ASN A 12 1.45 -0.18 18.34
C ASN A 12 2.66 -0.32 17.42
N ASN A 13 3.68 -1.01 17.90
CA ASN A 13 4.93 -1.25 17.15
C ASN A 13 4.86 -2.42 16.16
N ARG A 14 3.68 -3.01 15.94
CA ARG A 14 3.49 -4.18 15.06
C ARG A 14 2.87 -3.84 13.70
N GLU A 15 2.42 -2.61 13.51
CA GLU A 15 1.86 -2.14 12.24
C GLU A 15 2.68 -0.98 11.69
N VAL A 16 3.20 -1.16 10.47
CA VAL A 16 4.05 -0.18 9.79
C VAL A 16 3.44 0.15 8.43
N GLY A 17 3.15 1.42 8.20
CA GLY A 17 2.83 1.96 6.89
C GLY A 17 4.11 2.13 6.08
N VAL A 18 4.11 1.65 4.84
CA VAL A 18 5.27 1.73 3.94
C VAL A 18 4.83 2.28 2.59
N GLU A 19 5.53 3.31 2.11
CA GLU A 19 5.33 3.89 0.79
C GLU A 19 6.49 3.51 -0.14
N LEU A 20 6.12 3.07 -1.35
CA LEU A 20 7.04 2.55 -2.35
C LEU A 20 6.62 3.03 -3.75
N HIS A 21 7.56 3.55 -4.52
CA HIS A 21 7.42 3.75 -5.97
C HIS A 21 7.89 2.53 -6.80
N SER A 22 8.40 1.47 -6.15
CA SER A 22 8.97 0.29 -6.81
C SER A 22 8.08 -0.95 -6.67
N GLY A 23 7.59 -1.49 -7.78
CA GLY A 23 6.74 -2.69 -7.86
C GLY A 23 7.46 -4.05 -7.86
N LYS A 24 8.70 -4.15 -7.36
CA LYS A 24 9.45 -5.43 -7.33
C LYS A 24 8.66 -6.51 -6.56
N ASN A 25 8.62 -7.72 -7.10
CA ASN A 25 7.89 -8.84 -6.52
C ASN A 25 8.32 -9.07 -5.06
N ARG A 26 7.33 -9.15 -4.15
CA ARG A 26 7.51 -9.40 -2.70
C ARG A 26 8.47 -8.43 -2.00
N ILE A 27 8.67 -7.22 -2.52
CA ILE A 27 9.64 -6.26 -1.97
C ILE A 27 9.42 -5.94 -0.49
N VAL A 28 8.16 -5.73 -0.08
CA VAL A 28 7.83 -5.44 1.33
C VAL A 28 8.21 -6.62 2.23
N ARG A 29 7.86 -7.85 1.85
CA ARG A 29 8.18 -9.05 2.64
C ARG A 29 9.68 -9.25 2.77
N ARG A 30 10.42 -9.13 1.65
CA ARG A 30 11.89 -9.25 1.64
C ARG A 30 12.58 -8.18 2.48
N LEU A 31 12.06 -6.94 2.46
CA LEU A 31 12.61 -5.84 3.24
C LEU A 31 12.56 -6.15 4.74
N PHE A 32 11.38 -6.57 5.23
CA PHE A 32 11.20 -6.90 6.65
C PHE A 32 11.92 -8.19 7.03
N GLU A 33 11.96 -9.19 6.15
CA GLU A 33 12.72 -10.43 6.36
C GLU A 33 14.21 -10.17 6.52
N ALA A 34 14.79 -9.28 5.71
CA ALA A 34 16.19 -8.86 5.83
C ALA A 34 16.49 -8.15 7.16
N LEU A 35 15.46 -7.63 7.85
CA LEU A 35 15.54 -7.02 9.17
C LEU A 35 15.19 -8.01 10.30
N GLY A 36 14.94 -9.28 9.99
CA GLY A 36 14.56 -10.31 10.96
C GLY A 36 13.08 -10.32 11.36
N TYR A 37 12.22 -9.61 10.63
CA TYR A 37 10.78 -9.57 10.90
C TYR A 37 9.98 -10.45 9.94
N ASN A 38 8.96 -11.11 10.49
CA ASN A 38 8.00 -11.88 9.72
C ASN A 38 6.72 -11.06 9.45
N VAL A 39 6.43 -10.81 8.17
CA VAL A 39 5.20 -10.11 7.77
C VAL A 39 4.00 -11.06 7.81
N LEU A 40 3.21 -10.98 8.87
CA LEU A 40 2.00 -11.82 9.04
C LEU A 40 0.88 -11.42 8.08
N ARG A 41 0.67 -10.11 7.91
CA ARG A 41 -0.38 -9.55 7.05
C ARG A 41 0.20 -8.42 6.21
N LEU A 42 -0.14 -8.42 4.93
CA LEU A 42 0.22 -7.36 3.99
C LEU A 42 -1.06 -6.87 3.34
N ASP A 43 -1.30 -5.58 3.43
CA ASP A 43 -2.52 -4.96 2.94
C ASP A 43 -2.17 -3.68 2.17
N ARG A 44 -2.63 -3.59 0.93
CA ARG A 44 -2.43 -2.40 0.11
C ARG A 44 -3.62 -1.47 0.31
N VAL A 45 -3.40 -0.39 1.06
CA VAL A 45 -4.46 0.57 1.40
C VAL A 45 -4.66 1.64 0.33
N GLN A 46 -3.59 1.97 -0.40
CA GLN A 46 -3.59 3.00 -1.45
C GLN A 46 -2.75 2.56 -2.65
N PHE A 47 -3.13 3.01 -3.85
CA PHE A 47 -2.37 2.84 -5.08
C PHE A 47 -2.70 3.95 -6.07
N ALA A 48 -1.68 4.69 -6.53
CA ALA A 48 -1.84 5.75 -7.54
C ALA A 48 -3.00 6.72 -7.22
N GLY A 49 -3.07 7.20 -5.97
CA GLY A 49 -4.13 8.09 -5.49
C GLY A 49 -5.47 7.39 -5.17
N LEU A 50 -5.69 6.16 -5.63
CA LEU A 50 -6.89 5.38 -5.28
C LEU A 50 -6.76 4.75 -3.90
N THR A 51 -7.87 4.69 -3.17
CA THR A 51 -7.96 3.99 -1.87
C THR A 51 -9.03 2.92 -1.93
N LYS A 52 -8.91 1.92 -1.06
CA LYS A 52 -9.94 0.88 -0.87
C LYS A 52 -11.09 1.30 0.08
N LYS A 53 -11.17 2.59 0.43
CA LYS A 53 -12.23 3.11 1.30
C LYS A 53 -13.59 2.77 0.68
N ASP A 54 -14.53 2.35 1.51
CA ASP A 54 -15.91 2.01 1.11
C ASP A 54 -16.02 0.86 0.09
N LEU A 55 -14.96 0.06 -0.10
CA LEU A 55 -14.98 -1.16 -0.92
C LEU A 55 -14.82 -2.42 -0.04
N PRO A 56 -15.89 -3.22 0.14
CA PRO A 56 -15.82 -4.46 0.91
C PRO A 56 -14.84 -5.47 0.33
N ARG A 57 -14.33 -6.36 1.19
CA ARG A 57 -13.43 -7.45 0.75
C ARG A 57 -14.13 -8.33 -0.29
N GLY A 58 -13.42 -8.65 -1.36
CA GLY A 58 -13.91 -9.48 -2.46
C GLY A 58 -14.79 -8.76 -3.49
N MET A 59 -15.12 -7.48 -3.26
CA MET A 59 -15.91 -6.69 -4.19
C MET A 59 -15.01 -5.85 -5.10
N PHE A 60 -15.58 -5.44 -6.24
CA PHE A 60 -14.99 -4.45 -7.13
C PHE A 60 -16.03 -3.38 -7.48
N ARG A 61 -15.55 -2.25 -7.99
CA ARG A 61 -16.39 -1.20 -8.58
C ARG A 61 -15.70 -0.64 -9.82
N HIS A 62 -16.47 -0.01 -10.69
CA HIS A 62 -15.90 0.82 -11.74
C HIS A 62 -15.29 2.10 -11.15
N LEU A 63 -14.22 2.57 -11.79
CA LEU A 63 -13.65 3.87 -11.50
C LEU A 63 -14.58 4.97 -12.02
N THR A 64 -14.63 6.09 -11.32
CA THR A 64 -15.32 7.28 -11.82
C THR A 64 -14.52 7.91 -12.97
N GLU A 65 -15.17 8.73 -13.79
CA GLU A 65 -14.48 9.45 -14.88
C GLU A 65 -13.31 10.32 -14.36
N GLN A 66 -13.49 10.91 -13.18
CA GLN A 66 -12.45 11.70 -12.50
C GLN A 66 -11.25 10.85 -12.11
N GLU A 67 -11.47 9.65 -11.54
CA GLU A 67 -10.40 8.71 -11.19
C GLU A 67 -9.65 8.23 -12.44
N VAL A 68 -10.38 7.94 -13.52
CA VAL A 68 -9.78 7.55 -14.81
C VAL A 68 -8.94 8.69 -15.39
N ALA A 69 -9.44 9.92 -15.37
CA ALA A 69 -8.70 11.09 -15.83
C ALA A 69 -7.41 11.31 -15.02
N PHE A 70 -7.51 11.24 -13.69
CA PHE A 70 -6.36 11.36 -12.79
C PHE A 70 -5.26 10.33 -13.10
N LEU A 71 -5.63 9.05 -13.25
CA LEU A 71 -4.69 7.99 -13.60
C LEU A 71 -4.02 8.21 -14.96
N LYS A 72 -4.76 8.74 -15.95
CA LYS A 72 -4.21 9.06 -17.28
C LYS A 72 -3.20 10.21 -17.22
N MET A 73 -3.36 11.16 -16.30
CA MET A 73 -2.45 12.28 -16.11
C MET A 73 -1.17 11.91 -15.36
N THR A 74 -1.17 10.82 -14.58
CA THR A 74 -0.04 10.42 -13.73
C THR A 74 1.03 9.63 -14.51
N LYS A 75 1.24 9.96 -15.79
CA LYS A 75 2.21 9.30 -16.67
C LYS A 75 3.60 9.89 -16.55
#